data_AF-A0A2P8EZH2-F1
#
_entry.id   AF-A0A2P8EZH2-F1
#
_cell.length_a   1.000
_cell.length_b   1.000
_cell.length_c   1.000
_cell.angle_alpha   90.00
_cell.angle_beta   90.00
_cell.angle_gamma   90.00
#
_symmetry.space_group_name_H-M   'P 1'
#
loop_
_entity.id
_entity.type
_entity.pdbx_description
1 polymer ?
#
loop_
_entity_poly.entity_id
_entity_poly.type
_entity_poly.pdbx_seq_one_letter_code
_entity_poly.pdbx_strand_id
1 'polypeptide(L)'
;MSDLINMQQTVESLLQECEHKLSAAEKRSVAVTGTTESQTVNQTANSKNRSKNRAANQAALEQLVEAYPQTFSRDNVRPLKIGIQEDLIADEKLARNRIKRALATYVRSLAYLRSVQEGAERIDLKGEASGVVSASEAEHAQGRVKEIQAQRRELQKQKREEEQQQRKNEKDVRLNRKLEALVNLKGR
;
A
#
# COMPACT_ATOMS: atom_id res chain seq x y z
N MET A 1 45.55 -7.84 45.97
CA MET A 1 44.23 -8.30 45.49
C MET A 1 43.27 -7.14 45.22
N SER A 2 43.33 -6.06 46.00
CA SER A 2 42.48 -4.87 45.84
C SER A 2 42.78 -4.05 44.57
N ASP A 3 44.04 -4.00 44.14
CA ASP A 3 44.44 -3.17 42.97
C ASP A 3 43.93 -3.71 41.63
N LEU A 4 43.79 -5.04 41.50
CA LEU A 4 43.25 -5.67 40.29
C LEU A 4 41.74 -5.44 40.16
N ILE A 5 41.03 -5.40 41.30
CA ILE A 5 39.59 -5.13 41.35
C ILE A 5 39.32 -3.66 41.03
N ASN A 6 40.13 -2.74 41.56
CA ASN A 6 40.04 -1.31 41.22
C ASN A 6 40.37 -1.05 39.75
N MET A 7 41.33 -1.79 39.17
CA MET A 7 41.65 -1.71 37.75
C MET A 7 40.52 -2.27 36.87
N GLN A 8 39.85 -3.34 37.29
CA GLN A 8 38.68 -3.86 36.57
C GLN A 8 37.49 -2.90 36.61
N GLN A 9 37.20 -2.31 37.77
CA GLN A 9 36.12 -1.32 37.92
C GLN A 9 36.37 -0.04 37.11
N THR A 10 37.62 0.41 37.02
CA THR A 10 37.97 1.58 36.20
C THR A 10 37.82 1.31 34.71
N VAL A 11 38.18 0.11 34.24
CA VAL A 11 37.98 -0.29 32.84
C VAL A 11 36.49 -0.41 32.51
N GLU A 12 35.68 -0.97 33.40
CA GLU A 12 34.22 -1.07 33.21
C GLU A 12 33.55 0.32 33.17
N SER A 13 33.96 1.23 34.05
CA SER A 13 33.47 2.61 34.05
C SER A 13 33.84 3.34 32.75
N LEU A 14 35.05 3.14 32.23
CA LEU A 14 35.51 3.73 30.95
C LEU A 14 34.77 3.15 29.75
N LEU A 15 34.42 1.86 29.78
CA LEU A 15 33.61 1.23 28.73
C LEU A 15 32.19 1.78 28.73
N GLN A 16 31.55 1.91 29.89
CA GLN A 16 30.22 2.53 30.00
C GLN A 16 30.22 3.99 29.55
N GLU A 17 31.27 4.75 29.85
CA GLU A 17 31.41 6.14 29.40
C GLU A 17 31.56 6.23 27.87
N CYS A 18 32.30 5.29 27.26
CA CYS A 18 32.42 5.18 25.81
C CYS A 18 31.09 4.81 25.13
N GLU A 19 30.34 3.85 25.68
CA GLU A 19 29.01 3.47 25.17
C GLU A 19 28.02 4.63 25.24
N HIS A 20 28.03 5.39 26.36
CA HIS A 20 27.19 6.57 26.50
C HIS A 20 27.55 7.65 25.48
N LYS A 21 28.84 7.91 25.25
CA LYS A 21 29.32 8.88 24.26
C LYS A 21 29.00 8.47 22.83
N LEU A 22 29.10 7.18 22.50
CA LEU A 22 28.68 6.63 21.21
C LEU A 22 27.17 6.79 21.00
N SER A 23 26.33 6.45 21.98
CA SER A 23 24.88 6.62 21.83
C SER A 23 24.47 8.10 21.72
N ALA A 24 25.19 9.01 22.39
CA ALA A 24 24.97 10.44 22.27
C ALA A 24 25.40 10.98 20.89
N ALA A 25 26.47 10.44 20.31
CA ALA A 25 26.93 10.77 18.96
C ALA A 25 25.99 10.24 17.88
N GLU A 26 25.43 9.03 18.04
CA GLU A 26 24.40 8.46 17.15
C GLU A 26 23.10 9.28 17.22
N LYS A 27 22.66 9.69 18.42
CA LYS A 27 21.51 10.59 18.56
C LYS A 27 21.77 11.97 17.92
N ARG A 28 23.02 12.45 17.93
CA ARG A 28 23.42 13.68 17.25
C ARG A 28 23.48 13.53 15.73
N SER A 29 23.92 12.40 15.19
CA SER A 29 23.95 12.16 13.74
C SER A 29 22.54 12.07 13.14
N VAL A 30 21.58 11.53 13.91
CA VAL A 30 20.15 11.53 13.57
C VAL A 30 19.52 12.92 13.66
N ALA A 31 19.95 13.76 14.61
CA ALA A 31 19.42 15.13 14.77
C ALA A 31 19.97 16.14 13.74
N VAL A 32 21.18 15.95 13.21
CA VAL A 32 21.84 16.92 12.30
C VAL A 32 21.53 16.65 10.81
N THR A 33 20.91 15.52 10.46
CA THR A 33 20.39 15.25 9.10
C THR A 33 18.86 15.43 9.00
N GLY A 34 18.24 16.04 10.01
CA GLY A 34 16.81 16.35 10.06
C GLY A 34 16.43 17.65 9.36
N THR A 35 16.84 17.86 8.10
CA THR A 35 16.17 18.85 7.25
C THR A 35 14.82 18.30 6.82
N THR A 36 13.77 18.92 7.36
CA THR A 36 12.34 18.76 7.08
C THR A 36 11.95 18.93 5.58
N GLU A 37 12.91 19.21 4.71
CA GLU A 37 12.72 19.30 3.25
C GLU A 37 12.92 17.94 2.55
N SER A 38 13.86 17.09 3.01
CA SER A 38 14.17 15.83 2.30
C SER A 38 13.08 14.76 2.48
N GLN A 39 12.38 14.74 3.61
CA GLN A 39 11.30 13.79 3.88
C GLN A 39 10.01 14.11 3.11
N THR A 40 9.71 15.39 2.86
CA THR A 40 8.51 15.80 2.12
C THR A 40 8.69 15.62 0.60
N VAL A 41 9.89 15.87 0.07
CA VAL A 41 10.22 15.66 -1.34
C VAL A 41 10.21 14.18 -1.71
N ASN A 42 10.73 13.30 -0.83
CA ASN A 42 10.75 11.86 -1.10
C ASN A 42 9.34 11.23 -1.02
N GLN A 43 8.47 11.70 -0.10
CA GLN A 43 7.07 11.27 -0.03
C GLN A 43 6.24 11.74 -1.24
N THR A 44 6.43 12.99 -1.69
CA THR A 44 5.70 13.54 -2.85
C THR A 44 6.16 12.93 -4.17
N ALA A 45 7.46 12.68 -4.36
CA ALA A 45 7.99 11.99 -5.54
C ALA A 45 7.50 10.53 -5.62
N ASN A 46 7.45 9.82 -4.48
CA ASN A 46 6.96 8.45 -4.42
C ASN A 46 5.45 8.35 -4.68
N SER A 47 4.66 9.30 -4.20
CA SER A 47 3.22 9.44 -4.50
C SER A 47 2.95 9.70 -6.00
N LYS A 48 3.71 10.61 -6.62
CA LYS A 48 3.63 10.91 -8.06
C LYS A 48 4.00 9.69 -8.92
N ASN A 49 5.02 8.92 -8.53
CA ASN A 49 5.38 7.70 -9.25
C ASN A 49 4.33 6.58 -9.06
N ARG A 50 3.74 6.44 -7.87
CA ARG A 50 2.68 5.45 -7.60
C ARG A 50 1.40 5.74 -8.38
N SER A 51 1.02 7.02 -8.53
CA SER A 51 -0.15 7.43 -9.33
C SER A 51 0.09 7.25 -10.83
N LYS A 52 1.25 7.63 -11.36
CA LYS A 52 1.65 7.34 -12.75
C LYS A 52 1.65 5.85 -13.05
N ASN A 53 2.20 5.04 -12.14
CA ASN A 53 2.21 3.58 -12.28
C ASN A 53 0.80 2.99 -12.23
N ARG A 54 -0.10 3.52 -11.40
CA ARG A 54 -1.51 3.11 -11.37
C ARG A 54 -2.19 3.40 -12.70
N ALA A 55 -2.04 4.61 -13.22
CA ALA A 55 -2.61 5.00 -14.52
C ALA A 55 -2.06 4.13 -15.66
N ALA A 56 -0.75 3.89 -15.68
CA ALA A 56 -0.12 3.04 -16.69
C ALA A 56 -0.58 1.56 -16.61
N ASN A 57 -0.76 1.03 -15.40
CA ASN A 57 -1.30 -0.32 -15.20
C ASN A 57 -2.76 -0.41 -15.65
N GLN A 58 -3.56 0.62 -15.38
CA GLN A 58 -4.94 0.68 -15.82
C GLN A 58 -5.01 0.76 -17.34
N ALA A 59 -4.25 1.65 -17.99
CA ALA A 59 -4.16 1.75 -19.45
C ALA A 59 -3.76 0.42 -20.11
N ALA A 60 -2.79 -0.30 -19.54
CA ALA A 60 -2.40 -1.62 -20.03
C ALA A 60 -3.54 -2.65 -19.90
N LEU A 61 -4.34 -2.56 -18.83
CA LEU A 61 -5.51 -3.42 -18.66
C LEU A 61 -6.62 -3.10 -19.66
N GLU A 62 -6.86 -1.82 -19.98
CA GLU A 62 -7.89 -1.45 -20.97
C GLU A 62 -7.53 -1.98 -22.36
N GLN A 63 -6.26 -1.85 -22.75
CA GLN A 63 -5.76 -2.42 -24.01
C GLN A 63 -5.88 -3.95 -24.06
N LEU A 64 -5.66 -4.63 -22.92
CA LEU A 64 -5.83 -6.08 -22.85
C LEU A 64 -7.29 -6.50 -23.00
N VAL A 65 -8.22 -5.76 -22.38
CA VAL A 65 -9.66 -5.99 -22.49
C VAL A 65 -10.16 -5.73 -23.92
N GLU A 66 -9.66 -4.68 -24.57
CA GLU A 66 -10.00 -4.36 -25.96
C GLU A 66 -9.46 -5.42 -26.95
N ALA A 67 -8.25 -5.92 -26.72
CA ALA A 67 -7.65 -6.95 -27.58
C ALA A 67 -8.30 -8.34 -27.42
N TYR A 68 -8.81 -8.66 -26.23
CA TYR A 68 -9.36 -9.98 -25.89
C TYR A 68 -10.68 -9.87 -25.08
N PRO A 69 -11.77 -9.37 -25.68
CA PRO A 69 -13.03 -9.12 -24.99
C PRO A 69 -13.74 -10.39 -24.50
N GLN A 70 -13.45 -11.55 -25.10
CA GLN A 70 -14.03 -12.84 -24.69
C GLN A 70 -13.43 -13.35 -23.37
N THR A 71 -12.16 -13.04 -23.12
CA THR A 71 -11.40 -13.53 -21.97
C THR A 71 -11.37 -12.50 -20.84
N PHE A 72 -11.16 -11.23 -21.19
CA PHE A 72 -11.03 -10.15 -20.22
C PHE A 72 -12.25 -9.25 -20.32
N SER A 73 -12.99 -9.15 -19.22
CA SER A 73 -14.15 -8.26 -19.09
C SER A 73 -14.08 -7.53 -17.77
N ARG A 74 -14.62 -6.31 -17.72
CA ARG A 74 -14.70 -5.54 -16.47
C ARG A 74 -15.89 -5.94 -15.62
N ASP A 75 -16.98 -6.33 -16.26
CA ASP A 75 -18.24 -6.63 -15.59
C ASP A 75 -18.34 -8.13 -15.26
N ASN A 76 -18.00 -8.98 -16.23
CA ASN A 76 -18.09 -10.43 -16.11
C ASN A 76 -16.70 -11.06 -15.99
N VAL A 77 -16.06 -10.85 -14.83
CA VAL A 77 -14.75 -11.41 -14.55
C VAL A 77 -14.87 -12.92 -14.30
N ARG A 78 -14.04 -13.71 -15.00
CA ARG A 78 -14.01 -15.17 -14.91
C ARG A 78 -12.58 -15.67 -14.60
N PRO A 79 -12.41 -16.85 -13.98
CA PRO A 79 -11.11 -17.44 -13.73
C PRO A 79 -10.32 -17.67 -15.02
N LEU A 80 -9.04 -17.32 -15.04
CA LEU A 80 -8.20 -17.48 -16.23
C LEU A 80 -7.54 -18.86 -16.27
N LYS A 81 -7.24 -19.33 -17.48
CA LYS A 81 -6.38 -20.48 -17.75
C LYS A 81 -5.02 -20.33 -17.06
N ILE A 82 -4.51 -21.43 -16.52
CA ILE A 82 -3.14 -21.49 -15.97
C ILE A 82 -2.15 -21.38 -17.14
N GLY A 83 -1.21 -20.44 -17.06
CA GLY A 83 -0.24 -20.19 -18.13
C GLY A 83 -0.71 -19.23 -19.22
N ILE A 84 -1.86 -18.56 -19.05
CA ILE A 84 -2.41 -17.62 -20.05
C ILE A 84 -1.45 -16.46 -20.42
N GLN A 85 -0.47 -16.16 -19.56
CA GLN A 85 0.57 -15.19 -19.86
C GLN A 85 1.39 -15.60 -21.09
N GLU A 86 1.76 -16.88 -21.20
CA GLU A 86 2.59 -17.37 -22.30
C GLU A 86 1.79 -17.40 -23.61
N ASP A 87 0.52 -17.79 -23.53
CA ASP A 87 -0.41 -17.71 -24.67
C ASP A 87 -0.53 -16.26 -25.18
N LEU A 88 -0.62 -15.27 -24.28
CA LEU A 88 -0.67 -13.85 -24.64
C LEU A 88 0.63 -13.35 -25.27
N ILE A 89 1.77 -13.88 -24.82
CA ILE A 89 3.08 -13.52 -25.38
C ILE A 89 3.23 -14.14 -26.78
N ALA A 90 2.73 -15.35 -27.00
CA ALA A 90 2.79 -16.03 -28.29
C ALA A 90 1.93 -15.38 -29.38
N ASP A 91 0.80 -14.74 -29.02
CA ASP A 91 -0.05 -14.02 -29.98
C ASP A 91 0.54 -12.65 -30.38
N GLU A 92 1.59 -12.17 -29.71
CA GLU A 92 2.36 -10.93 -29.97
C GLU A 92 1.57 -9.61 -30.17
N LYS A 93 0.24 -9.61 -29.98
CA LYS A 93 -0.62 -8.42 -30.11
C LYS A 93 -0.27 -7.28 -29.13
N LEU A 94 0.34 -7.62 -27.99
CA LEU A 94 0.72 -6.67 -26.95
C LEU A 94 2.14 -6.95 -26.45
N ALA A 95 2.85 -5.87 -26.11
CA ALA A 95 4.19 -5.99 -25.53
C ALA A 95 4.15 -6.74 -24.18
N ARG A 96 5.11 -7.64 -23.95
CA ARG A 96 5.26 -8.46 -22.72
C ARG A 96 5.15 -7.65 -21.42
N ASN A 97 5.71 -6.45 -21.39
CA ASN A 97 5.63 -5.57 -20.21
C ASN A 97 4.21 -5.08 -19.91
N ARG A 98 3.41 -4.82 -20.96
CA ARG A 98 2.00 -4.41 -20.79
C ARG A 98 1.15 -5.59 -20.32
N ILE A 99 1.37 -6.78 -20.89
CA ILE A 99 0.70 -8.02 -20.46
C ILE A 99 0.92 -8.27 -18.97
N LYS A 100 2.18 -8.24 -18.50
CA LYS A 100 2.50 -8.46 -17.07
C LYS A 100 1.82 -7.43 -16.17
N ARG A 101 1.85 -6.15 -16.55
CA ARG A 101 1.20 -5.06 -15.79
C ARG A 101 -0.32 -5.22 -15.71
N ALA A 102 -0.94 -5.56 -16.84
CA ALA A 102 -2.38 -5.78 -16.94
C ALA A 102 -2.82 -6.98 -16.10
N LEU A 103 -2.18 -8.14 -16.27
CA LEU A 103 -2.47 -9.37 -15.51
C LEU A 103 -2.31 -9.16 -14.01
N ALA A 104 -1.22 -8.51 -13.58
CA ALA A 104 -1.01 -8.20 -12.17
C ALA A 104 -2.12 -7.34 -11.57
N THR A 105 -2.77 -6.49 -12.36
CA THR A 105 -3.88 -5.66 -11.89
C THR A 105 -5.20 -6.45 -11.90
N TYR A 106 -5.45 -7.21 -12.97
CA TYR A 106 -6.68 -7.98 -13.15
C TYR A 106 -6.84 -9.07 -12.09
N VAL A 107 -5.82 -9.92 -11.90
CA VAL A 107 -5.86 -11.08 -10.99
C VAL A 107 -5.91 -10.67 -9.51
N ARG A 108 -5.40 -9.48 -9.16
CA ARG A 108 -5.48 -8.93 -7.79
C ARG A 108 -6.78 -8.18 -7.51
N SER A 109 -7.63 -8.00 -8.53
CA SER A 109 -8.90 -7.30 -8.34
C SER A 109 -9.86 -8.12 -7.47
N LEU A 110 -10.71 -7.45 -6.70
CA LEU A 110 -11.73 -8.12 -5.89
C LEU A 110 -12.74 -8.89 -6.76
N ALA A 111 -13.06 -8.38 -7.95
CA ALA A 111 -13.97 -9.05 -8.87
C ALA A 111 -13.40 -10.40 -9.32
N TYR A 112 -12.10 -10.45 -9.66
CA TYR A 112 -11.42 -11.70 -10.02
C TYR A 112 -11.37 -12.69 -8.86
N LEU A 113 -10.95 -12.25 -7.67
CA LEU A 113 -10.88 -13.15 -6.52
C LEU A 113 -12.27 -13.71 -6.13
N ARG A 114 -13.36 -13.00 -6.45
CA ARG A 114 -14.74 -13.50 -6.24
C ARG A 114 -15.20 -14.49 -7.30
N SER A 115 -14.66 -14.41 -8.53
CA SER A 115 -14.99 -15.35 -9.60
C SER A 115 -14.28 -16.70 -9.44
N VAL A 116 -13.17 -16.74 -8.69
CA VAL A 116 -12.45 -17.98 -8.38
C VAL A 116 -13.21 -18.75 -7.30
N GLN A 117 -14.08 -19.66 -7.75
CA GLN A 117 -14.89 -20.54 -6.91
C GLN A 117 -14.59 -21.99 -7.27
N GLU A 118 -14.77 -22.90 -6.32
CA GLU A 118 -14.55 -24.33 -6.56
C GLU A 118 -15.47 -24.80 -7.70
N GLY A 119 -14.92 -25.55 -8.65
CA GLY A 119 -15.69 -26.05 -9.79
C GLY A 119 -15.90 -25.01 -10.91
N ALA A 120 -15.45 -23.77 -10.73
CA ALA A 120 -15.57 -22.76 -11.79
C ALA A 120 -14.64 -23.09 -12.97
N GLU A 121 -15.20 -22.99 -14.18
CA GLU A 121 -14.44 -23.18 -15.42
C GLU A 121 -13.48 -22.02 -15.66
N ARG A 122 -12.24 -22.37 -15.99
CA ARG A 122 -11.23 -21.41 -16.42
C ARG A 122 -11.39 -21.13 -17.89
N ILE A 123 -11.17 -19.90 -18.31
CA ILE A 123 -11.26 -19.53 -19.72
C ILE A 123 -9.89 -19.26 -20.33
N ASP A 124 -9.73 -19.67 -21.59
CA ASP A 124 -8.55 -19.36 -22.40
C ASP A 124 -8.70 -18.04 -23.19
N LEU A 125 -7.76 -17.75 -24.10
CA LEU A 125 -7.76 -16.54 -24.94
C LEU A 125 -8.90 -16.47 -25.96
N LYS A 126 -9.50 -17.61 -26.31
CA LYS A 126 -10.64 -17.68 -27.23
C LYS A 126 -11.97 -17.63 -26.49
N GLY A 127 -11.94 -17.74 -25.16
CA GLY A 127 -13.11 -17.79 -24.31
C GLY A 127 -13.61 -19.21 -24.06
N GLU A 128 -12.84 -20.22 -24.44
CA GLU A 128 -13.17 -21.63 -24.27
C GLU A 128 -12.76 -22.13 -22.88
N ALA A 129 -13.47 -23.15 -22.39
CA ALA A 129 -13.17 -23.77 -21.11
C ALA A 129 -11.81 -24.51 -21.17
N SER A 130 -10.90 -24.13 -20.27
CA SER A 130 -9.54 -24.65 -20.18
C SER A 130 -9.17 -24.96 -18.73
N GLY A 131 -9.86 -25.95 -18.17
CA GLY A 131 -9.62 -26.48 -16.83
C GLY A 131 -10.58 -25.90 -15.78
N VAL A 132 -10.41 -26.34 -14.55
CA VAL A 132 -11.32 -26.04 -13.43
C VAL A 132 -10.53 -25.48 -12.25
N VAL A 133 -11.16 -24.63 -11.45
CA VAL A 133 -10.60 -24.13 -10.19
C VAL A 133 -10.72 -25.21 -9.11
N SER A 134 -9.60 -25.49 -8.44
CA SER A 134 -9.55 -26.44 -7.33
C SER A 134 -10.09 -25.84 -6.02
N ALA A 135 -10.54 -26.69 -5.09
CA ALA A 135 -11.04 -26.27 -3.78
C ALA A 135 -10.03 -25.40 -3.00
N SER A 136 -8.76 -25.79 -3.02
CA SER A 136 -7.68 -25.06 -2.32
C SER A 136 -7.47 -23.65 -2.89
N GLU A 137 -7.53 -23.50 -4.22
CA GLU A 137 -7.42 -22.18 -4.86
C GLU A 137 -8.62 -21.29 -4.53
N ALA A 138 -9.83 -21.87 -4.50
CA ALA A 138 -11.05 -21.16 -4.13
C ALA A 138 -11.00 -20.69 -2.68
N GLU A 139 -10.57 -21.54 -1.74
CA GLU A 139 -10.40 -21.18 -0.33
C GLU A 139 -9.41 -20.02 -0.16
N HIS A 140 -8.25 -20.11 -0.82
CA HIS A 140 -7.26 -19.04 -0.81
C HIS A 140 -7.84 -17.72 -1.36
N ALA A 141 -8.55 -17.77 -2.49
CA ALA A 141 -9.18 -16.59 -3.07
C ALA A 141 -10.22 -15.96 -2.11
N GLN A 142 -11.04 -16.77 -1.47
CA GLN A 142 -12.00 -16.31 -0.46
C GLN A 142 -11.32 -15.66 0.76
N GLY A 143 -10.23 -16.25 1.25
CA GLY A 143 -9.40 -15.66 2.32
C GLY A 143 -8.91 -14.27 1.94
N ARG A 144 -8.35 -14.13 0.74
CA ARG A 144 -7.86 -12.84 0.20
C ARG A 144 -8.98 -11.81 0.07
N VAL A 145 -10.18 -12.21 -0.37
CA VAL A 145 -11.35 -11.31 -0.43
C VAL A 145 -11.71 -10.78 0.96
N LYS A 146 -11.74 -11.65 1.98
CA LYS A 146 -12.07 -11.27 3.37
C LYS A 146 -11.04 -10.26 3.91
N GLU A 147 -9.75 -10.53 3.71
CA GLU A 147 -8.67 -9.64 4.13
C GLU A 147 -8.76 -8.26 3.48
N ILE A 148 -8.93 -8.20 2.15
CA ILE A 148 -9.04 -6.93 1.43
C ILE A 148 -10.27 -6.15 1.90
N GLN A 149 -11.40 -6.81 2.14
CA GLN A 149 -12.61 -6.16 2.65
C GLN A 149 -12.42 -5.63 4.07
N ALA A 150 -11.78 -6.41 4.96
CA ALA A 150 -11.48 -5.97 6.32
C ALA A 150 -10.57 -4.75 6.32
N GLN A 151 -9.48 -4.77 5.55
CA GLN A 151 -8.58 -3.63 5.39
C GLN A 151 -9.29 -2.39 4.85
N ARG A 152 -10.17 -2.55 3.84
CA ARG A 152 -10.95 -1.42 3.30
C ARG A 152 -11.91 -0.82 4.33
N ARG A 153 -12.58 -1.65 5.14
CA ARG A 153 -13.46 -1.16 6.20
C ARG A 153 -12.69 -0.38 7.25
N GLU A 154 -11.51 -0.87 7.64
CA GLU A 154 -10.66 -0.21 8.62
C GLU A 154 -10.16 1.14 8.11
N LEU A 155 -9.62 1.20 6.89
CA LEU A 155 -9.21 2.47 6.26
C LEU A 155 -10.39 3.46 6.14
N GLN A 156 -11.58 2.98 5.81
CA GLN A 156 -12.76 3.83 5.71
C GLN A 156 -13.19 4.36 7.07
N LYS A 157 -13.08 3.56 8.14
CA LYS A 157 -13.36 3.97 9.51
C LYS A 157 -12.37 5.05 9.96
N GLN A 158 -11.07 4.82 9.79
CA GLN A 158 -10.01 5.78 10.12
C GLN A 158 -10.22 7.11 9.39
N LYS A 159 -10.49 7.08 8.08
CA LYS A 159 -10.76 8.30 7.31
C LYS A 159 -11.97 9.08 7.84
N ARG A 160 -13.04 8.39 8.25
CA ARG A 160 -14.22 9.04 8.83
C ARG A 160 -13.91 9.66 10.20
N GLU A 161 -13.11 9.01 11.01
CA GLU A 161 -12.67 9.53 12.31
C GLU A 161 -11.77 10.76 12.14
N GLU A 162 -10.82 10.72 11.20
CA GLU A 162 -9.98 11.87 10.82
C GLU A 162 -10.83 13.05 10.33
N GLU A 163 -11.78 12.81 9.41
CA GLU A 163 -12.69 13.85 8.91
C GLU A 163 -13.57 14.43 10.04
N GLN A 164 -14.02 13.62 10.99
CA GLN A 164 -14.77 14.10 12.15
C GLN A 164 -13.90 14.93 13.10
N GLN A 165 -12.66 14.51 13.35
CA GLN A 165 -11.73 15.24 14.20
C GLN A 165 -11.34 16.58 13.56
N GLN A 166 -11.10 16.60 12.25
CA GLN A 166 -10.84 17.83 11.49
C GLN A 166 -12.02 18.80 11.62
N ARG A 167 -13.27 18.33 11.46
CA ARG A 167 -14.47 19.16 11.64
C ARG A 167 -14.64 19.70 13.06
N LYS A 168 -14.25 18.94 14.10
CA LYS A 168 -14.25 19.43 15.49
C LYS A 168 -13.20 20.51 15.68
N ASN A 169 -11.96 20.25 15.25
CA ASN A 169 -10.87 21.21 15.32
C ASN A 169 -11.21 22.52 14.60
N GLU A 170 -11.80 22.46 13.39
CA GLU A 170 -12.24 23.65 12.66
C GLU A 170 -13.32 24.45 13.41
N LYS A 171 -14.27 23.77 14.06
CA LYS A 171 -15.29 24.43 14.89
C LYS A 171 -14.67 25.08 16.12
N ASP A 172 -13.72 24.41 16.78
CA ASP A 172 -13.04 24.93 17.97
C ASP A 172 -12.20 26.16 17.62
N VAL A 173 -11.47 26.12 16.50
CA VAL A 173 -10.73 27.28 15.97
C VAL A 173 -11.68 28.44 15.67
N ARG A 174 -12.81 28.17 15.02
CA ARG A 174 -13.83 29.20 14.73
C ARG A 174 -14.43 29.78 16.01
N LEU A 175 -14.70 28.94 17.00
CA LEU A 175 -15.24 29.34 18.29
C LEU A 175 -14.24 30.23 19.03
N ASN A 176 -12.98 29.80 19.13
CA ASN A 176 -11.91 30.57 19.77
C ASN A 176 -11.73 31.94 19.12
N ARG A 177 -11.69 32.00 17.78
CA ARG A 177 -11.62 33.28 17.05
C ARG A 177 -12.80 34.20 17.37
N LYS A 178 -14.01 33.65 17.55
CA LYS A 178 -15.19 34.43 17.94
C LYS A 178 -15.09 34.93 19.38
N LEU A 179 -14.58 34.10 20.29
CA LEU A 179 -14.36 34.48 21.69
C LEU A 179 -13.34 35.62 21.80
N GLU A 180 -12.21 35.53 21.10
CA GLU A 180 -11.20 36.60 21.04
C GLU A 180 -11.79 37.93 20.56
N ALA A 181 -12.61 37.89 19.50
CA ALA A 181 -13.27 39.09 18.99
C ALA A 181 -14.21 39.73 20.01
N LEU A 182 -14.93 38.94 20.81
CA LEU A 182 -15.84 39.44 21.86
C LEU A 182 -15.10 40.03 23.05
N VAL A 183 -14.00 39.41 23.47
CA VAL A 183 -13.14 39.93 24.55
C VAL A 183 -12.58 41.30 24.18
N ASN A 184 -12.10 41.45 22.94
CA ASN A 184 -11.57 42.72 22.45
C ASN A 184 -12.64 43.82 22.32
N LEU A 185 -13.92 43.45 22.13
CA LEU A 185 -15.02 44.41 22.04
C LEU A 185 -15.46 44.95 23.42
N LYS A 186 -15.37 44.13 24.47
CA LYS A 186 -15.73 44.50 25.86
C LYS A 186 -14.61 45.21 26.64
N GLY A 187 -13.39 45.24 26.09
CA GLY A 187 -12.22 45.90 26.69
C GLY A 187 -12.07 47.38 26.33
N ARG A 188 -13.09 48.02 25.75
CA ARG A 188 -13.16 49.46 25.48
C ARG A 188 -14.28 50.12 26.28
#